data_AF-A0A7V3I8Q2-F1
#
_entry.id   AF-A0A7V3I8Q2-F1
#
_cell.length_a   1.000
_cell.length_b   1.000
_cell.length_c   1.000
_cell.angle_alpha   90.00
_cell.angle_beta   90.00
_cell.angle_gamma   90.00
#
_symmetry.space_group_name_H-M   'P 1'
#
loop_
_entity.id
_entity.type
_entity.pdbx_description
1 polymer ?
#
loop_
_entity_poly.entity_id
_entity_poly.type
_entity_poly.pdbx_seq_one_letter_code
_entity_poly.pdbx_strand_id
1 'polypeptide(L)' 'MRDGIAVVLSLGALVTDGAQAERIVRNWLEEPFSGAERHKRRLSEIADLERRLVRQEG' A
#
# COMPACT_ATOMS: atom_id res chain seq x y z
N MET A 1 -14.03 -2.20 -2.33
CA MET A 1 -12.82 -3.05 -2.41
C MET A 1 -11.63 -2.15 -2.69
N ARG A 2 -10.50 -2.28 -1.98
CA ARG A 2 -9.31 -1.44 -2.17
C ARG A 2 -8.55 -1.84 -3.43
N ASP A 3 -8.21 -0.83 -4.23
CA ASP A 3 -7.42 -0.99 -5.46
C ASP A 3 -5.92 -0.71 -5.28
N GLY A 4 -5.57 0.00 -4.21
CA GLY A 4 -4.18 0.24 -3.83
C GLY A 4 -3.46 -1.03 -3.40
N ILE A 5 -2.20 -1.14 -3.82
CA ILE A 5 -1.28 -2.24 -3.49
C ILE A 5 -0.47 -2.01 -2.21
N ALA A 6 -0.67 -0.88 -1.52
CA ALA A 6 0.08 -0.52 -0.32
C ALA A 6 -0.23 -1.46 0.85
N VAL A 7 0.81 -2.02 1.47
CA VAL A 7 0.72 -2.84 2.70
C VAL A 7 0.99 -2.03 3.97
N VAL A 8 1.56 -0.83 3.84
CA VAL A 8 1.78 0.11 4.93
C VAL A 8 0.98 1.39 4.64
N LEU A 9 0.29 1.89 5.66
CA LEU A 9 -0.38 3.18 5.66
C LEU A 9 0.46 4.16 6.51
N SER A 10 0.68 5.37 6.00
CA SER A 10 1.36 6.44 6.72
C SER A 10 0.47 7.68 6.76
N LEU A 11 0.34 8.30 7.95
CA LEU A 11 -0.49 9.48 8.18
C LEU A 11 0.36 10.64 8.68
N GLY A 12 0.10 11.85 8.19
CA GLY A 12 0.81 13.05 8.63
C GLY A 12 0.28 13.57 9.97
N ALA A 13 1.06 13.45 11.04
CA ALA A 13 0.62 13.81 12.40
C ALA A 13 0.24 15.29 12.58
N LEU A 14 0.78 16.20 11.76
CA LEU A 14 0.48 17.64 11.83
C LEU A 14 -0.77 18.04 11.04
N VAL A 15 -1.28 17.15 10.18
CA VAL A 15 -2.39 17.46 9.25
C VAL A 15 -3.60 16.57 9.44
N THR A 16 -3.46 15.50 10.24
CA THR A 16 -4.53 14.55 10.53
C THR A 16 -4.79 14.55 12.02
N ASP A 17 -5.97 15.00 12.43
CA ASP A 17 -6.39 14.92 13.83
C ASP A 17 -6.67 13.47 14.27
N GLY A 18 -6.79 13.24 15.57
CA GLY A 18 -6.96 11.90 16.13
C GLY A 18 -8.21 11.17 15.63
N ALA A 19 -9.34 11.87 15.54
CA ALA A 19 -10.60 11.26 15.10
C ALA A 19 -10.55 10.92 13.60
N GLN A 20 -9.95 11.80 12.80
CA GLN A 20 -9.72 11.57 11.39
C GLN A 20 -8.75 10.41 11.17
N ALA A 21 -7.66 10.33 11.94
CA ALA A 21 -6.69 9.26 11.86
C ALA A 21 -7.33 7.90 12.18
N GLU A 22 -8.11 7.81 13.27
CA GLU A 22 -8.83 6.59 13.64
C GLU A 22 -9.76 6.12 12.52
N ARG A 23 -10.55 7.04 11.95
CA ARG A 23 -11.47 6.71 10.85
C ARG A 23 -10.73 6.22 9.61
N ILE A 24 -9.61 6.84 9.25
CA ILE A 24 -8.79 6.41 8.11
C ILE A 24 -8.23 5.01 8.35
N VAL A 25 -7.67 4.75 9.54
CA VAL A 25 -7.10 3.45 9.89
C VAL A 25 -8.17 2.37 9.88
N ARG A 26 -9.34 2.63 10.49
CA ARG A 26 -10.48 1.71 10.49
C ARG A 26 -10.91 1.34 9.08
N ASN A 27 -11.17 2.34 8.24
CA ASN A 27 -11.54 2.12 6.84
C ASN A 27 -10.47 1.34 6.08
N TRP A 28 -9.19 1.61 6.33
CA TRP A 28 -8.08 0.94 5.65
C TRP A 28 -7.94 -0.55 6.05
N LEU A 29 -8.20 -0.88 7.31
CA LEU A 29 -8.16 -2.25 7.82
C LEU A 29 -9.38 -3.07 7.40
N GLU A 30 -10.55 -2.44 7.34
CA GLU A 30 -11.82 -3.11 7.01
C GLU A 30 -12.01 -3.30 5.50
N GLU A 31 -11.35 -2.49 4.67
CA GLU A 31 -11.51 -2.53 3.21
C GLU A 31 -10.68 -3.66 2.57
N PRO A 32 -11.31 -4.73 2.04
CA PRO A 32 -10.59 -5.86 1.46
C PRO A 32 -9.86 -5.47 0.17
N PHE A 33 -8.68 -6.04 -0.05
CA PHE A 33 -7.93 -5.87 -1.30
C PHE A 33 -8.64 -6.54 -2.48
N SER A 34 -8.74 -5.83 -3.61
CA SER A 34 -9.56 -6.33 -4.72
C SER A 34 -9.00 -7.52 -5.47
N GLY A 35 -7.70 -7.77 -5.40
CA GLY A 35 -7.08 -8.91 -6.06
C GLY A 35 -7.26 -8.93 -7.58
N ALA A 36 -7.75 -7.84 -8.19
CA ALA A 36 -7.94 -7.76 -9.63
C ALA A 36 -6.61 -7.99 -10.37
N GLU A 37 -6.66 -8.61 -11.54
CA GLU A 37 -5.45 -8.97 -12.30
C GLU A 37 -4.53 -7.78 -12.56
N ARG A 38 -5.09 -6.59 -12.77
CA ARG A 38 -4.31 -5.35 -12.90
C ARG A 38 -3.46 -5.03 -11.66
N HIS A 39 -3.92 -5.35 -10.45
CA HIS A 39 -3.19 -5.11 -9.20
C HIS A 39 -2.14 -6.18 -8.94
N LYS A 40 -2.44 -7.44 -9.25
CA LYS A 40 -1.45 -8.53 -9.21
C LYS A 40 -0.28 -8.25 -10.16
N ARG A 41 -0.57 -7.78 -11.38
CA ARG A 41 0.46 -7.37 -12.36
C ARG A 41 1.38 -6.28 -11.79
N ARG A 42 0.81 -5.22 -11.21
CA ARG A 42 1.58 -4.13 -10.59
C ARG A 42 2.46 -4.60 -9.44
N LEU A 43 1.97 -5.52 -8.60
CA LEU A 43 2.77 -6.15 -7.55
C LEU A 43 3.98 -6.91 -8.12
N SER A 44 3.78 -7.64 -9.22
CA SER A 44 4.88 -8.35 -9.89
C SER A 44 5.94 -7.38 -10.43
N GLU A 45 5.51 -6.29 -11.08
CA GLU A 45 6.42 -5.28 -11.63
C GLU A 45 7.27 -4.61 -10.55
N ILE A 46 6.68 -4.30 -9.40
CA ILE A 46 7.41 -3.75 -8.25
C ILE A 46 8.42 -4.76 -7.72
N ALA A 47 8.02 -6.02 -7.54
CA ALA A 47 8.92 -7.07 -7.08
C ALA A 47 10.08 -7.32 -8.07
N ASP A 48 9.84 -7.18 -9.38
CA ASP A 48 10.89 -7.24 -10.41
C ASP A 48 11.86 -6.06 -10.30
N LEU A 49 11.36 -4.85 -10.07
CA LEU A 49 12.19 -3.67 -9.84
C LEU A 49 13.06 -3.82 -8.59
N GLU A 50 12.48 -4.26 -7.47
CA GLU A 50 13.20 -4.53 -6.22
C GLU A 50 14.32 -5.56 -6.44
N ARG A 51 14.02 -6.68 -7.13
CA ARG A 51 15.02 -7.70 -7.46
C ARG A 51 16.16 -7.16 -8.32
N ARG A 52 15.86 -6.28 -9.28
CA ARG A 52 16.87 -5.67 -10.15
C ARG A 52 17.78 -4.73 -9.38
N LEU A 53 17.23 -3.91 -8.49
CA LEU A 53 17.99 -2.97 -7.68
C LEU A 53 18.89 -3.70 -6.68
N VAL A 54 18.37 -4.72 -5.98
CA VAL A 54 19.16 -5.53 -5.04
C VAL A 54 20.32 -6.26 -5.74
N ARG A 55 20.14 -6.70 -7.00
CA ARG A 55 21.20 -7.33 -7.79
C ARG A 55 22.25 -6.37 -8.35
N GLN A 56 22.00 -5.07 -8.34
CA GLN A 56 22.96 -4.05 -8.81
C GLN A 56 23.89 -3.56 -7.69
N GLU A 57 23.59 -3.88 -6.43
CA GLU A 57 24.37 -3.50 -5.26
C GLU A 57 25.27 -4.63 -4.71
N GLY A 58 25.41 -5.74 -5.44
CA GLY A 58 26.29 -6.87 -5.10
C GLY A 58 27.27 -7.21 -6.22
#